data_AF-A0A2N1RMK6-F1
#
_entry.id   AF-A0A2N1RMK6-F1
#
_cell.length_a   1.000
_cell.length_b   1.000
_cell.length_c   1.000
_cell.angle_alpha   90.00
_cell.angle_beta   90.00
_cell.angle_gamma   90.00
#
_symmetry.space_group_name_H-M   'P 1'
#
loop_
_entity.id
_entity.type
_entity.pdbx_description
1 polymer ?
#
loop_
_entity_poly.entity_id
_entity_poly.type
_entity_poly.pdbx_seq_one_letter_code
_entity_poly.pdbx_strand_id
1 'polypeptide(L)'
;MRKTDTAVSNLPGYNNTTAQELVKDIRTLAMYGKTPFIDHLYKPLFNAGWHAEPAGQSRRKLIERLKRDSADPAYLHTIAPRCKKIICISMDESLGAVGDSSIFFLEKMQMHTAVSSSAEAVEFADIITPPLTGFTKVYSERREELFTEAVSSAHVEELKTAIDPVKLAVDTEKIKLDSEIQRLYENILIASQYYNIPKCRKLLSSYIIRYSDGEDYARSDVEKLVKAMNNRSPGFEDELKNTIAIDLYYKITQGILKGDIGTTITAIRKYGYIFEGDSSARYFYDIDRLERILYKMISDKSLWDDLKTVKK
;
A
#
# COMPACT_ATOMS: atom_id res chain seq x y z
N MET A 1 -2.91 -36.30 -29.87
CA MET A 1 -3.34 -34.89 -29.79
C MET A 1 -4.54 -34.81 -28.86
N ARG A 2 -4.33 -34.42 -27.60
CA ARG A 2 -5.42 -34.08 -26.67
C ARG A 2 -5.27 -32.60 -26.34
N LYS A 3 -6.21 -31.79 -26.79
CA LYS A 3 -6.43 -30.44 -26.29
C LYS A 3 -7.00 -30.59 -24.88
N THR A 4 -6.25 -30.16 -23.87
CA THR A 4 -6.80 -29.84 -22.56
C THR A 4 -6.91 -28.33 -22.49
N ASP A 5 -8.09 -27.85 -22.87
CA ASP A 5 -8.61 -26.57 -22.41
C ASP A 5 -8.76 -26.66 -20.89
N THR A 6 -7.85 -26.04 -20.15
CA THR A 6 -8.11 -25.68 -18.75
C THR A 6 -8.37 -24.20 -18.71
N ALA A 7 -9.65 -23.87 -18.83
CA ALA A 7 -10.20 -22.59 -18.44
C ALA A 7 -9.69 -22.26 -17.02
N VAL A 8 -8.90 -21.20 -16.92
CA VAL A 8 -8.52 -20.60 -15.65
C VAL A 8 -9.82 -20.12 -15.00
N SER A 9 -10.19 -20.77 -13.91
CA SER A 9 -11.39 -20.52 -13.14
C SER A 9 -11.40 -19.09 -12.60
N ASN A 10 -12.24 -18.23 -13.18
CA ASN A 10 -12.72 -17.00 -12.58
C ASN A 10 -13.67 -17.34 -11.41
N LEU A 11 -13.10 -17.83 -10.31
CA LEU A 11 -13.75 -17.73 -9.00
C LEU A 11 -13.48 -16.30 -8.48
N PRO A 12 -14.43 -15.63 -7.79
CA PRO A 12 -14.23 -14.30 -7.24
C PRO A 12 -13.31 -14.40 -6.01
N GLY A 13 -12.04 -14.72 -6.24
CA GLY A 13 -11.02 -14.59 -5.22
C GLY A 13 -10.83 -13.10 -4.93
N TYR A 14 -10.68 -12.77 -3.65
CA TYR A 14 -10.27 -11.42 -3.26
C TYR A 14 -8.96 -11.07 -3.98
N ASN A 15 -9.00 -10.02 -4.81
CA ASN A 15 -7.85 -9.64 -5.63
C ASN A 15 -6.74 -9.04 -4.74
N ASN A 16 -5.50 -9.10 -5.23
CA ASN A 16 -4.32 -8.69 -4.47
C ASN A 16 -4.39 -7.21 -4.06
N THR A 17 -4.94 -6.39 -4.95
CA THR A 17 -5.12 -4.95 -4.77
C THR A 17 -6.03 -4.63 -3.58
N THR A 18 -7.18 -5.27 -3.47
CA THR A 18 -8.13 -5.08 -2.37
C THR A 18 -7.51 -5.48 -1.03
N ALA A 19 -6.77 -6.59 -0.98
CA ALA A 19 -6.08 -6.98 0.24
C ALA A 19 -4.99 -5.95 0.64
N GLN A 20 -4.32 -5.33 -0.33
CA GLN A 20 -3.37 -4.24 -0.06
C GLN A 20 -4.08 -2.99 0.48
N GLU A 21 -5.22 -2.59 -0.10
CA GLU A 21 -6.04 -1.47 0.38
C GLU A 21 -6.47 -1.67 1.83
N LEU A 22 -7.04 -2.84 2.15
CA LEU A 22 -7.47 -3.17 3.50
C LEU A 22 -6.31 -3.12 4.51
N VAL A 23 -5.09 -3.53 4.12
CA VAL A 23 -3.90 -3.37 4.98
C VAL A 23 -3.64 -1.90 5.28
N LYS A 24 -3.77 -1.00 4.28
CA LYS A 24 -3.57 0.44 4.48
C LYS A 24 -4.67 1.03 5.35
N ASP A 25 -5.92 0.65 5.13
CA ASP A 25 -7.07 1.13 5.91
C ASP A 25 -6.94 0.75 7.39
N ILE A 26 -6.53 -0.49 7.69
CA ILE A 26 -6.28 -0.93 9.08
C ILE A 26 -5.14 -0.11 9.73
N ARG A 27 -4.08 0.19 8.97
CA ARG A 27 -2.98 1.02 9.50
C ARG A 27 -3.43 2.48 9.72
N THR A 28 -4.26 3.01 8.83
CA THR A 28 -4.85 4.35 8.98
C THR A 28 -5.77 4.41 10.19
N LEU A 29 -6.62 3.39 10.42
CA LEU A 29 -7.42 3.28 11.64
C LEU A 29 -6.57 3.33 12.91
N ALA A 30 -5.45 2.60 12.92
CA ALA A 30 -4.55 2.58 14.06
C ALA A 30 -3.94 3.96 14.35
N MET A 31 -3.67 4.77 13.32
CA MET A 31 -3.20 6.15 13.48
C MET A 31 -4.29 7.10 14.00
N TYR A 32 -5.54 6.84 13.62
CA TYR A 32 -6.72 7.62 14.04
C TYR A 32 -7.09 7.44 15.50
N GLY A 33 -6.70 6.31 16.08
CA GLY A 33 -6.83 6.04 17.51
C GLY A 33 -7.85 4.96 17.84
N LYS A 34 -8.12 4.83 19.14
CA LYS A 34 -8.79 3.65 19.70
C LYS A 34 -10.25 3.50 19.25
N THR A 35 -11.03 4.57 19.25
CA THR A 35 -12.48 4.50 18.97
C THR A 35 -12.76 4.08 17.53
N PRO A 36 -12.19 4.72 16.49
CA PRO A 36 -12.37 4.27 15.12
C PRO A 36 -11.90 2.82 14.91
N PHE A 37 -10.78 2.43 15.52
CA PHE A 37 -10.28 1.06 15.43
C PHE A 37 -11.26 0.04 16.03
N ILE A 38 -11.89 0.38 17.16
CA ILE A 38 -12.90 -0.47 17.78
C ILE A 38 -14.13 -0.58 16.88
N ASP A 39 -14.62 0.55 16.38
CA ASP A 39 -15.89 0.59 15.64
C ASP A 39 -15.80 -0.03 14.25
N HIS A 40 -14.65 0.09 13.59
CA HIS A 40 -14.48 -0.31 12.18
C HIS A 40 -13.67 -1.60 11.96
N LEU A 41 -13.00 -2.14 12.99
CA LEU A 41 -12.29 -3.42 12.89
C LEU A 41 -12.65 -4.39 14.02
N TYR A 42 -12.53 -3.98 15.29
CA TYR A 42 -12.76 -4.90 16.42
C TYR A 42 -14.21 -5.37 16.52
N LYS A 43 -15.18 -4.44 16.65
CA LYS A 43 -16.60 -4.78 16.81
C LYS A 43 -17.16 -5.59 15.63
N PRO A 44 -16.85 -5.26 14.36
CA PRO A 44 -17.28 -6.10 13.24
C PRO A 44 -16.81 -7.55 13.36
N LEU A 45 -15.53 -7.77 13.67
CA LEU A 45 -14.98 -9.11 13.89
C LEU A 45 -15.62 -9.81 15.09
N PHE A 46 -15.76 -9.10 16.20
CA PHE A 46 -16.37 -9.64 17.42
C PHE A 46 -17.83 -10.08 17.17
N ASN A 47 -18.64 -9.23 16.54
CA ASN A 47 -20.04 -9.51 16.24
C ASN A 47 -20.21 -10.65 15.22
N ALA A 48 -19.23 -10.85 14.35
CA ALA A 48 -19.18 -11.96 13.42
C ALA A 48 -18.67 -13.28 14.06
N GLY A 49 -18.40 -13.30 15.36
CA GLY A 49 -17.93 -14.49 16.08
C GLY A 49 -16.44 -14.79 15.90
N TRP A 50 -15.62 -13.82 15.46
CA TRP A 50 -14.16 -13.97 15.33
C TRP A 50 -13.43 -13.74 16.67
N HIS A 51 -13.95 -14.30 17.75
CA HIS A 51 -13.32 -14.30 19.07
C HIS A 51 -13.14 -15.74 19.56
N ALA A 52 -12.25 -15.96 20.52
CA ALA A 52 -11.96 -17.31 20.96
C ALA A 52 -13.12 -17.93 21.77
N GLU A 53 -13.28 -19.24 21.66
CA GLU A 53 -13.66 -20.07 22.81
C GLU A 53 -12.38 -20.55 23.52
N PRO A 54 -12.37 -20.66 24.86
CA PRO A 54 -11.15 -20.82 25.64
C PRO A 54 -10.48 -22.18 25.40
N ALA A 55 -9.57 -22.27 24.42
CA ALA A 55 -8.75 -23.46 24.17
C ALA A 55 -7.32 -23.14 23.68
N GLY A 56 -6.41 -22.94 24.65
CA GLY A 56 -5.14 -23.68 24.79
C GLY A 56 -3.94 -23.44 23.86
N GLN A 57 -4.04 -22.73 22.73
CA GLN A 57 -2.86 -22.48 21.87
C GLN A 57 -2.42 -21.02 21.88
N SER A 58 -1.13 -20.78 22.16
CA SER A 58 -0.57 -19.42 22.15
C SER A 58 -0.32 -18.92 20.72
N ARG A 59 -0.67 -17.64 20.47
CA ARG A 59 -0.49 -16.93 19.19
C ARG A 59 0.91 -17.12 18.59
N ARG A 60 1.96 -17.02 19.42
CA ARG A 60 3.35 -17.18 19.00
C ARG A 60 3.64 -18.55 18.35
N LYS A 61 3.13 -19.64 18.94
CA LYS A 61 3.33 -21.00 18.40
C LYS A 61 2.62 -21.18 17.06
N LEU A 62 1.44 -20.58 16.89
CA LEU A 62 0.71 -20.59 15.62
C LEU A 62 1.47 -19.85 14.51
N ILE A 63 2.01 -18.66 14.81
CA ILE A 63 2.80 -17.86 13.86
C ILE A 63 4.07 -18.61 13.42
N GLU A 64 4.81 -19.21 14.35
CA GLU A 64 6.03 -19.97 14.02
C GLU A 64 5.74 -21.19 13.13
N ARG A 65 4.59 -21.85 13.34
CA ARG A 65 4.16 -22.96 12.50
C ARG A 65 3.72 -22.48 11.12
N LEU A 66 2.97 -21.38 11.05
CA LEU A 66 2.57 -20.75 9.78
C LEU A 66 3.76 -20.33 8.92
N LYS A 67 4.83 -19.80 9.53
CA LYS A 67 6.06 -19.45 8.79
C LYS A 67 6.70 -20.68 8.13
N ARG A 68 6.68 -21.84 8.79
CA ARG A 68 7.15 -23.11 8.21
C ARG A 68 6.21 -23.61 7.12
N ASP A 69 4.92 -23.65 7.40
CA ASP A 69 3.91 -24.19 6.48
C ASP A 69 3.73 -23.31 5.23
N SER A 70 4.04 -22.01 5.30
CA SER A 70 4.03 -21.12 4.12
C SER A 70 5.14 -21.44 3.10
N ALA A 71 6.14 -22.23 3.48
CA ALA A 71 7.24 -22.61 2.58
C ALA A 71 6.92 -23.85 1.73
N ASP A 72 5.90 -24.63 2.11
CA ASP A 72 5.55 -25.89 1.47
C ASP A 72 4.12 -25.82 0.88
N PRO A 73 3.97 -25.97 -0.45
CA PRO A 73 2.68 -25.95 -1.14
C PRO A 73 1.64 -26.92 -0.54
N ALA A 74 2.06 -28.04 0.04
CA ALA A 74 1.17 -29.04 0.62
C ALA A 74 0.35 -28.49 1.80
N TYR A 75 0.85 -27.48 2.52
CA TYR A 75 0.22 -26.95 3.74
C TYR A 75 -0.53 -25.63 3.52
N LEU A 76 -0.64 -25.13 2.29
CA LEU A 76 -1.34 -23.86 1.98
C LEU A 76 -2.79 -23.86 2.48
N HIS A 77 -3.49 -24.98 2.39
CA HIS A 77 -4.87 -25.15 2.87
C HIS A 77 -5.01 -24.93 4.38
N THR A 78 -3.93 -25.07 5.15
CA THR A 78 -3.95 -24.86 6.61
C THR A 78 -3.74 -23.41 7.01
N ILE A 79 -3.34 -22.53 6.07
CA ILE A 79 -2.95 -21.15 6.37
C ILE A 79 -4.16 -20.34 6.84
N ALA A 80 -5.25 -20.34 6.07
CA ALA A 80 -6.42 -19.51 6.36
C ALA A 80 -7.14 -19.90 7.67
N PRO A 81 -7.41 -21.19 7.96
CA PRO A 81 -7.97 -21.60 9.25
C PRO A 81 -7.11 -21.17 10.45
N ARG A 82 -5.77 -21.18 10.29
CA ARG A 82 -4.86 -20.76 11.35
C ARG A 82 -4.79 -19.25 11.51
N CYS A 83 -4.90 -18.49 10.43
CA CYS A 83 -4.99 -17.03 10.49
C CYS A 83 -6.27 -16.61 11.22
N LYS A 84 -7.41 -17.24 10.93
CA LYS A 84 -8.66 -17.06 11.70
C LYS A 84 -8.45 -17.30 13.19
N LYS A 85 -7.85 -18.43 13.57
CA LYS A 85 -7.53 -18.74 14.98
C LYS A 85 -6.61 -17.69 15.63
N ILE A 86 -5.60 -17.22 14.91
CA ILE A 86 -4.70 -16.16 15.40
C ILE A 86 -5.48 -14.88 15.68
N ILE A 87 -6.39 -14.48 14.78
CA ILE A 87 -7.23 -13.29 14.97
C ILE A 87 -8.12 -13.48 16.20
N CYS A 88 -8.80 -14.62 16.33
CA CYS A 88 -9.63 -14.95 17.50
C CYS A 88 -8.86 -14.82 18.82
N ILE A 89 -7.63 -15.37 18.91
CA ILE A 89 -6.78 -15.25 20.11
C ILE A 89 -6.35 -13.78 20.33
N SER A 90 -6.08 -13.05 19.25
CA SER A 90 -5.62 -11.66 19.32
C SER A 90 -6.68 -10.71 19.88
N MET A 91 -7.97 -11.05 19.72
CA MET A 91 -9.11 -10.28 20.26
C MET A 91 -9.08 -10.18 21.79
N ASP A 92 -8.53 -11.20 22.47
CA ASP A 92 -8.39 -11.24 23.93
C ASP A 92 -7.06 -10.64 24.41
N GLU A 93 -6.06 -10.51 23.53
CA GLU A 93 -4.74 -9.95 23.87
C GLU A 93 -4.76 -8.41 23.90
N SER A 94 -5.02 -7.77 22.76
CA SER A 94 -5.02 -6.31 22.61
C SER A 94 -5.52 -5.87 21.24
N LEU A 95 -5.96 -4.61 21.11
CA LEU A 95 -6.33 -4.02 19.81
C LEU A 95 -5.16 -4.05 18.81
N GLY A 96 -3.94 -3.79 19.26
CA GLY A 96 -2.75 -3.87 18.41
C GLY A 96 -2.53 -5.28 17.87
N ALA A 97 -2.71 -6.31 18.71
CA ALA A 97 -2.64 -7.71 18.29
C ALA A 97 -3.67 -8.03 17.21
N VAL A 98 -4.91 -7.55 17.33
CA VAL A 98 -5.96 -7.73 16.32
C VAL A 98 -5.55 -7.10 14.98
N GLY A 99 -5.01 -5.87 15.02
CA GLY A 99 -4.54 -5.17 13.83
C GLY A 99 -3.41 -5.91 13.13
N ASP A 100 -2.37 -6.29 13.86
CA ASP A 100 -1.22 -7.03 13.32
C ASP A 100 -1.62 -8.38 12.72
N SER A 101 -2.48 -9.11 13.42
CA SER A 101 -2.98 -10.42 12.97
C SER A 101 -3.89 -10.31 11.74
N SER A 102 -4.70 -9.26 11.66
CA SER A 102 -5.53 -8.94 10.49
C SER A 102 -4.67 -8.60 9.26
N ILE A 103 -3.67 -7.73 9.45
CA ILE A 103 -2.70 -7.37 8.40
C ILE A 103 -1.94 -8.62 7.93
N PHE A 104 -1.49 -9.45 8.87
CA PHE A 104 -0.77 -10.69 8.53
C PHE A 104 -1.62 -11.61 7.66
N PHE A 105 -2.92 -11.75 7.96
CA PHE A 105 -3.80 -12.58 7.14
C PHE A 105 -3.96 -12.02 5.71
N LEU A 106 -4.18 -10.71 5.58
CA LEU A 106 -4.25 -10.02 4.29
C LEU A 106 -2.95 -10.15 3.49
N GLU A 107 -1.78 -10.06 4.15
CA GLU A 107 -0.48 -10.29 3.50
C GLU A 107 -0.36 -11.74 2.97
N LYS A 108 -0.90 -12.73 3.68
CA LYS A 108 -0.94 -14.11 3.20
C LYS A 108 -1.89 -14.32 2.03
N MET A 109 -3.04 -13.63 2.03
CA MET A 109 -3.95 -13.60 0.88
C MET A 109 -3.26 -13.00 -0.36
N GLN A 110 -2.46 -11.95 -0.19
CA GLN A 110 -1.67 -11.35 -1.28
C GLN A 110 -0.57 -12.27 -1.82
N MET A 111 -0.03 -13.16 -0.98
CA MET A 111 1.05 -14.08 -1.36
C MET A 111 0.55 -15.34 -2.07
N HIS A 112 -0.65 -15.83 -1.73
CA HIS A 112 -1.13 -17.13 -2.17
C HIS A 112 -2.61 -17.06 -2.58
N THR A 113 -2.89 -17.23 -3.88
CA THR A 113 -4.27 -17.25 -4.42
C THR A 113 -5.15 -18.34 -3.78
N ALA A 114 -4.55 -19.47 -3.42
CA ALA A 114 -5.25 -20.54 -2.70
C ALA A 114 -5.73 -20.09 -1.30
N VAL A 115 -5.00 -19.18 -0.66
CA VAL A 115 -5.38 -18.60 0.64
C VAL A 115 -6.46 -17.55 0.43
N SER A 116 -6.35 -16.68 -0.58
CA SER A 116 -7.36 -15.64 -0.85
C SER A 116 -8.73 -16.19 -1.26
N SER A 117 -8.78 -17.41 -1.81
CA SER A 117 -10.01 -18.09 -2.22
C SER A 117 -10.59 -19.02 -1.14
N SER A 118 -9.96 -19.10 0.03
CA SER A 118 -10.45 -19.92 1.14
C SER A 118 -11.71 -19.34 1.77
N ALA A 119 -12.54 -20.20 2.39
CA ALA A 119 -13.77 -19.78 3.04
C ALA A 119 -13.50 -18.74 4.15
N GLU A 120 -12.46 -18.93 4.95
CA GLU A 120 -12.10 -18.00 6.02
C GLU A 120 -11.62 -16.64 5.48
N ALA A 121 -10.95 -16.62 4.33
CA ALA A 121 -10.47 -15.37 3.72
C ALA A 121 -11.62 -14.56 3.13
N VAL A 122 -12.58 -15.23 2.47
CA VAL A 122 -13.80 -14.60 1.94
C VAL A 122 -14.63 -14.04 3.09
N GLU A 123 -14.92 -14.87 4.10
CA GLU A 123 -15.66 -14.45 5.30
C GLU A 123 -14.99 -13.26 5.99
N PHE A 124 -13.67 -13.33 6.23
CA PHE A 124 -12.92 -12.25 6.86
C PHE A 124 -13.07 -10.94 6.10
N ALA A 125 -12.88 -10.99 4.78
CA ALA A 125 -12.89 -9.80 3.96
C ALA A 125 -14.31 -9.23 3.81
N ASP A 126 -15.35 -10.06 3.76
CA ASP A 126 -16.76 -9.62 3.78
C ASP A 126 -17.12 -8.90 5.09
N ILE A 127 -16.54 -9.33 6.22
CA ILE A 127 -16.76 -8.69 7.53
C ILE A 127 -16.10 -7.30 7.59
N ILE A 128 -14.84 -7.19 7.14
CA ILE A 128 -14.06 -5.96 7.34
C ILE A 128 -14.22 -4.92 6.22
N THR A 129 -14.56 -5.34 5.00
CA THR A 129 -14.61 -4.42 3.85
C THR A 129 -15.66 -3.32 4.01
N PRO A 130 -16.93 -3.61 4.36
CA PRO A 130 -17.95 -2.58 4.53
C PRO A 130 -17.63 -1.52 5.60
N PRO A 131 -17.25 -1.89 6.85
CA PRO A 131 -16.95 -0.89 7.88
C PRO A 131 -15.69 -0.08 7.56
N LEU A 132 -14.67 -0.68 6.92
CA LEU A 132 -13.48 0.04 6.48
C LEU A 132 -13.78 1.02 5.34
N THR A 133 -14.59 0.61 4.37
CA THR A 133 -15.03 1.50 3.28
C THR A 133 -15.82 2.69 3.83
N GLY A 134 -16.70 2.45 4.80
CA GLY A 134 -17.44 3.51 5.50
C GLY A 134 -16.51 4.49 6.22
N PHE A 135 -15.49 3.98 6.93
CA PHE A 135 -14.47 4.80 7.57
C PHE A 135 -13.70 5.66 6.56
N THR A 136 -13.23 5.06 5.46
CA THR A 136 -12.44 5.74 4.43
C THR A 136 -13.21 6.90 3.80
N LYS A 137 -14.53 6.75 3.60
CA LYS A 137 -15.39 7.84 3.09
C LYS A 137 -15.55 8.99 4.06
N VAL A 138 -15.80 8.71 5.35
CA VAL A 138 -15.91 9.77 6.38
C VAL A 138 -14.57 10.47 6.57
N TYR A 139 -13.48 9.71 6.48
CA TYR A 139 -12.15 10.27 6.62
C TYR A 139 -11.72 11.13 5.42
N SER A 140 -12.05 10.74 4.17
CA SER A 140 -11.61 11.50 3.00
C SER A 140 -12.10 12.96 3.02
N GLU A 141 -13.31 13.20 3.54
CA GLU A 141 -13.86 14.54 3.76
C GLU A 141 -13.04 15.32 4.81
N ARG A 142 -12.81 14.73 5.99
CA ARG A 142 -12.03 15.36 7.07
C ARG A 142 -10.56 15.60 6.69
N ARG A 143 -10.01 14.77 5.81
CA ARG A 143 -8.63 14.91 5.33
C ARG A 143 -8.41 16.22 4.58
N GLU A 144 -9.36 16.65 3.75
CA GLU A 144 -9.26 17.91 3.00
C GLU A 144 -9.14 19.11 3.96
N GLU A 145 -9.92 19.10 5.05
CA GLU A 145 -9.87 20.12 6.10
C GLU A 145 -8.51 20.13 6.81
N LEU A 146 -8.06 18.95 7.27
CA LEU A 146 -6.76 18.80 7.97
C LEU A 146 -5.59 19.22 7.08
N PHE A 147 -5.64 18.88 5.80
CA PHE A 147 -4.60 19.29 4.86
C PHE A 147 -4.61 20.80 4.60
N THR A 148 -5.80 21.39 4.45
CA THR A 148 -5.94 22.84 4.28
C THR A 148 -5.39 23.60 5.48
N GLU A 149 -5.70 23.14 6.70
CA GLU A 149 -5.17 23.70 7.95
C GLU A 149 -3.65 23.56 8.03
N ALA A 150 -3.11 22.37 7.72
CA ALA A 150 -1.69 22.12 7.71
C ALA A 150 -0.95 23.05 6.73
N VAL A 151 -1.37 23.11 5.46
CA VAL A 151 -0.70 23.96 4.44
C VAL A 151 -0.85 25.45 4.75
N SER A 152 -1.98 25.86 5.35
CA SER A 152 -2.21 27.24 5.76
C SER A 152 -1.26 27.66 6.87
N SER A 153 -1.11 26.82 7.89
CA SER A 153 -0.22 27.06 9.03
C SER A 153 1.27 26.88 8.72
N ALA A 154 1.62 26.19 7.63
CA ALA A 154 3.00 25.96 7.21
C ALA A 154 3.79 27.25 6.97
N HIS A 155 5.05 27.26 7.41
CA HIS A 155 5.98 28.34 7.09
C HIS A 155 6.32 28.33 5.60
N VAL A 156 6.51 29.51 5.03
CA VAL A 156 6.82 29.71 3.61
C VAL A 156 8.07 28.92 3.19
N GLU A 157 9.11 28.89 4.02
CA GLU A 157 10.36 28.17 3.74
C GLU A 157 10.19 26.63 3.75
N GLU A 158 9.31 26.09 4.59
CA GLU A 158 8.96 24.66 4.58
C GLU A 158 8.22 24.29 3.30
N LEU A 159 7.29 25.15 2.86
CA LEU A 159 6.59 24.99 1.60
C LEU A 159 7.56 25.06 0.41
N LYS A 160 8.49 26.01 0.41
CA LYS A 160 9.53 26.10 -0.64
C LYS A 160 10.37 24.84 -0.72
N THR A 161 10.86 24.35 0.41
CA THR A 161 11.67 23.12 0.48
C THR A 161 10.88 21.90 -0.04
N ALA A 162 9.59 21.81 0.28
CA ALA A 162 8.73 20.71 -0.17
C ALA A 162 8.39 20.79 -1.68
N ILE A 163 8.37 21.99 -2.22
CA ILE A 163 8.03 22.30 -3.61
C ILE A 163 9.28 22.23 -4.51
N ASP A 164 10.46 22.50 -3.97
CA ASP A 164 11.71 22.38 -4.72
C ASP A 164 11.89 20.93 -5.20
N PRO A 165 12.38 20.72 -6.44
CA PRO A 165 12.81 19.40 -6.84
C PRO A 165 13.94 18.96 -5.92
N VAL A 166 13.92 17.70 -5.48
CA VAL A 166 14.98 17.13 -4.63
C VAL A 166 16.29 17.22 -5.41
N LYS A 167 17.09 18.25 -5.13
CA LYS A 167 18.45 18.37 -5.65
C LYS A 167 19.28 17.28 -4.97
N LEU A 168 19.52 16.18 -5.68
CA LEU A 168 20.49 15.19 -5.26
C LEU A 168 21.87 15.87 -5.30
N ALA A 169 22.35 16.34 -4.15
CA ALA A 169 23.70 16.88 -4.04
C ALA A 169 24.60 15.83 -3.38
N VAL A 170 25.81 15.72 -3.95
CA VAL A 170 26.99 14.95 -3.53
C VAL A 170 27.08 13.53 -4.13
N ASP A 171 28.20 13.28 -4.83
CA ASP A 171 28.58 12.03 -5.50
C ASP A 171 28.41 10.76 -4.64
N THR A 172 28.43 10.90 -3.31
CA THR A 172 28.25 9.79 -2.36
C THR A 172 26.79 9.33 -2.25
N GLU A 173 25.81 10.23 -2.43
CA GLU A 173 24.40 9.86 -2.51
C GLU A 173 24.09 9.21 -3.86
N LYS A 174 24.70 9.70 -4.95
CA LYS A 174 24.61 9.10 -6.29
C LYS A 174 25.14 7.68 -6.33
N ILE A 175 26.34 7.42 -5.79
CA ILE A 175 26.91 6.05 -5.70
C ILE A 175 26.04 5.12 -4.85
N LYS A 176 25.47 5.62 -3.74
CA LYS A 176 24.54 4.84 -2.91
C LYS A 176 23.26 4.52 -3.68
N LEU A 177 22.71 5.51 -4.39
CA LEU A 177 21.56 5.35 -5.27
C LEU A 177 21.84 4.29 -6.34
N ASP A 178 22.95 4.39 -7.06
CA ASP A 178 23.33 3.44 -8.12
C ASP A 178 23.46 2.02 -7.56
N SER A 179 24.06 1.86 -6.37
CA SER A 179 24.16 0.57 -5.69
C SER A 179 22.80 0.04 -5.22
N GLU A 180 21.89 0.91 -4.78
CA GLU A 180 20.54 0.55 -4.33
C GLU A 180 19.66 0.19 -5.53
N ILE A 181 19.78 0.92 -6.64
CA ILE A 181 19.16 0.65 -7.94
C ILE A 181 19.61 -0.72 -8.44
N GLN A 182 20.93 -0.98 -8.48
CA GLN A 182 21.48 -2.25 -8.94
C GLN A 182 21.08 -3.41 -8.03
N ARG A 183 21.15 -3.24 -6.71
CA ARG A 183 20.69 -4.25 -5.74
C ARG A 183 19.20 -4.54 -5.86
N LEU A 184 18.39 -3.53 -6.12
CA LEU A 184 16.94 -3.68 -6.28
C LEU A 184 16.63 -4.40 -7.60
N TYR A 185 17.36 -4.09 -8.67
CA TYR A 185 17.30 -4.81 -9.94
C TYR A 185 17.70 -6.28 -9.79
N GLU A 186 18.82 -6.57 -9.11
CA GLU A 186 19.26 -7.94 -8.80
C GLU A 186 18.22 -8.69 -7.96
N ASN A 187 17.64 -8.04 -6.94
CA ASN A 187 16.58 -8.64 -6.14
C ASN A 187 15.31 -8.93 -6.96
N ILE A 188 15.00 -8.11 -7.97
CA ILE A 188 13.88 -8.38 -8.87
C ILE A 188 14.22 -9.52 -9.82
N LEU A 189 15.45 -9.61 -10.34
CA LEU A 189 15.89 -10.75 -11.16
C LEU A 189 15.80 -12.06 -10.37
N ILE A 190 16.30 -12.07 -9.13
CA ILE A 190 16.21 -13.21 -8.21
C ILE A 190 14.75 -13.55 -7.93
N ALA A 191 13.94 -12.58 -7.49
CA ALA A 191 12.54 -12.80 -7.17
C ALA A 191 11.75 -13.29 -8.40
N SER A 192 12.10 -12.83 -9.60
CA SER A 192 11.50 -13.32 -10.83
C SER A 192 11.94 -14.73 -11.20
N GLN A 193 13.17 -15.14 -10.90
CA GLN A 193 13.64 -16.52 -11.10
C GLN A 193 12.91 -17.49 -10.16
N TYR A 194 12.58 -17.06 -8.94
CA TYR A 194 11.80 -17.82 -7.96
C TYR A 194 10.27 -17.65 -8.09
N TYR A 195 9.78 -17.07 -9.20
CA TYR A 195 8.35 -16.82 -9.44
C TYR A 195 7.61 -16.05 -8.32
N ASN A 196 8.33 -15.22 -7.57
CA ASN A 196 7.76 -14.43 -6.47
C ASN A 196 7.25 -13.07 -7.00
N ILE A 197 6.18 -13.14 -7.80
CA ILE A 197 5.52 -11.99 -8.42
C ILE A 197 5.12 -10.91 -7.39
N PRO A 198 4.53 -11.24 -6.21
CA PRO A 198 4.17 -10.24 -5.21
C PRO A 198 5.38 -9.46 -4.67
N LYS A 199 6.52 -10.13 -4.45
CA LYS A 199 7.75 -9.48 -4.00
C LYS A 199 8.32 -8.56 -5.08
N CYS A 200 8.33 -9.00 -6.34
CA CYS A 200 8.74 -8.16 -7.47
C CYS A 200 7.91 -6.87 -7.54
N ARG A 201 6.58 -6.98 -7.46
CA ARG A 201 5.68 -5.82 -7.50
C ARG A 201 5.95 -4.83 -6.37
N LYS A 202 6.16 -5.32 -5.14
CA LYS A 202 6.48 -4.47 -3.98
C LYS A 202 7.81 -3.73 -4.14
N LEU A 203 8.83 -4.43 -4.65
CA LEU A 203 10.14 -3.83 -4.91
C LEU A 203 10.08 -2.77 -6.01
N LEU A 204 9.40 -3.08 -7.12
CA LEU A 204 9.20 -2.13 -8.22
C LEU A 204 8.38 -0.90 -7.81
N SER A 205 7.28 -1.08 -7.07
CA SER A 205 6.49 0.05 -6.53
C SER A 205 7.36 0.96 -5.68
N SER A 206 8.13 0.38 -4.74
CA SER A 206 9.02 1.14 -3.86
C SER A 206 10.09 1.91 -4.63
N TYR A 207 10.63 1.31 -5.69
CA TYR A 207 11.62 1.93 -6.56
C TYR A 207 11.05 3.11 -7.33
N ILE A 208 9.94 2.89 -8.04
CA ILE A 208 9.28 3.91 -8.85
C ILE A 208 8.89 5.10 -7.97
N ILE A 209 8.23 4.85 -6.84
CA ILE A 209 7.83 5.92 -5.90
C ILE A 209 9.05 6.71 -5.43
N ARG A 210 10.20 6.08 -5.17
CA ARG A 210 11.37 6.80 -4.65
C ARG A 210 12.05 7.65 -5.71
N TYR A 211 12.21 7.12 -6.92
CA TYR A 211 13.19 7.64 -7.87
C TYR A 211 12.60 8.20 -9.18
N SER A 212 11.29 8.09 -9.43
CA SER A 212 10.68 8.47 -10.72
C SER A 212 10.95 9.92 -11.14
N ASP A 213 11.15 10.81 -10.18
CA ASP A 213 11.39 12.26 -10.34
C ASP A 213 12.89 12.64 -10.34
N GLY A 214 13.81 11.66 -10.28
CA GLY A 214 15.25 11.90 -10.33
C GLY A 214 15.81 11.85 -11.75
N GLU A 215 16.87 12.63 -12.00
CA GLU A 215 17.55 12.66 -13.31
C GLU A 215 18.17 11.31 -13.70
N ASP A 216 18.66 10.54 -12.72
CA ASP A 216 19.26 9.22 -12.91
C ASP A 216 18.24 8.07 -12.96
N TYR A 217 16.93 8.38 -13.06
CA TYR A 217 15.89 7.35 -13.14
C TYR A 217 16.02 6.52 -14.42
N ALA A 218 16.30 5.22 -14.27
CA ALA A 218 16.47 4.28 -15.37
C ALA A 218 15.12 3.86 -16.02
N ARG A 219 14.36 4.84 -16.55
CA ARG A 219 13.00 4.65 -17.10
C ARG A 219 12.92 3.49 -18.08
N SER A 220 13.84 3.45 -19.06
CA SER A 220 13.86 2.41 -20.09
C SER A 220 14.02 0.99 -19.52
N ASP A 221 14.85 0.83 -18.48
CA ASP A 221 15.08 -0.49 -17.89
C ASP A 221 13.93 -0.92 -16.99
N VAL A 222 13.30 0.02 -16.28
CA VAL A 222 12.04 -0.24 -15.56
C VAL A 222 10.94 -0.66 -16.53
N GLU A 223 10.74 0.04 -17.65
CA GLU A 223 9.73 -0.28 -18.65
C GLU A 223 9.95 -1.68 -19.26
N LYS A 224 11.19 -2.04 -19.60
CA LYS A 224 11.54 -3.40 -20.06
C LYS A 224 11.20 -4.45 -19.02
N LEU A 225 11.50 -4.18 -17.75
CA LEU A 225 11.26 -5.11 -16.65
C LEU A 225 9.76 -5.28 -16.37
N VAL A 226 9.00 -4.19 -16.34
CA VAL A 226 7.53 -4.23 -16.20
C VAL A 226 6.91 -5.03 -17.34
N LYS A 227 7.34 -4.79 -18.59
CA LYS A 227 6.87 -5.54 -19.76
C LYS A 227 7.21 -7.03 -19.67
N ALA A 228 8.43 -7.38 -19.27
CA ALA A 228 8.85 -8.77 -19.07
C ALA A 228 8.02 -9.46 -17.99
N MET A 229 7.72 -8.77 -16.88
CA MET A 229 6.88 -9.29 -15.81
C MET A 229 5.42 -9.43 -16.24
N ASN A 230 4.88 -8.48 -16.99
CA ASN A 230 3.52 -8.54 -17.53
C ASN A 230 3.34 -9.67 -18.55
N ASN A 231 4.36 -9.96 -19.37
CA ASN A 231 4.35 -11.13 -20.24
C ASN A 231 4.35 -12.45 -19.46
N ARG A 232 4.98 -12.48 -18.27
CA ARG A 232 5.04 -13.67 -17.40
C ARG A 232 3.78 -13.85 -16.56
N SER A 233 3.18 -12.75 -16.13
CA SER A 233 1.98 -12.69 -15.30
C SER A 233 1.07 -11.60 -15.87
N PRO A 234 0.13 -11.94 -16.77
CA PRO A 234 -0.79 -10.97 -17.36
C PRO A 234 -1.53 -10.17 -16.29
N GLY A 235 -1.56 -8.84 -16.45
CA GLY A 235 -2.17 -7.91 -15.48
C GLY A 235 -1.18 -7.37 -14.43
N PHE A 236 0.09 -7.80 -14.46
CA PHE A 236 1.12 -7.31 -13.53
C PHE A 236 1.29 -5.78 -13.58
N GLU A 237 1.26 -5.19 -14.78
CA GLU A 237 1.43 -3.76 -14.94
C GLU A 237 0.30 -2.96 -14.26
N ASP A 238 -0.94 -3.40 -14.46
CA ASP A 238 -2.12 -2.75 -13.85
C ASP A 238 -2.10 -2.92 -12.32
N GLU A 239 -1.74 -4.11 -11.83
CA GLU A 239 -1.55 -4.34 -10.41
C GLU A 239 -0.43 -3.48 -9.83
N LEU A 240 0.68 -3.30 -10.54
CA LEU A 240 1.79 -2.43 -10.12
C LEU A 240 1.34 -0.98 -10.02
N LYS A 241 0.63 -0.47 -11.02
CA LYS A 241 0.03 0.88 -11.00
C LYS A 241 -0.91 1.05 -9.81
N ASN A 242 -1.78 0.07 -9.57
CA ASN A 242 -2.66 0.06 -8.40
C ASN A 242 -1.88 0.07 -7.08
N THR A 243 -0.85 -0.78 -6.93
CA THR A 243 0.01 -0.82 -5.74
C THR A 243 0.68 0.54 -5.50
N ILE A 244 1.17 1.21 -6.55
CA ILE A 244 1.80 2.54 -6.45
C ILE A 244 0.78 3.58 -5.98
N ALA A 245 -0.40 3.61 -6.60
CA ALA A 245 -1.46 4.54 -6.21
C ALA A 245 -1.86 4.38 -4.73
N ILE A 246 -2.06 3.13 -4.28
CA ILE A 246 -2.40 2.81 -2.89
C ILE A 246 -1.28 3.24 -1.93
N ASP A 247 -0.02 2.96 -2.27
CA ASP A 247 1.12 3.31 -1.42
C ASP A 247 1.31 4.83 -1.31
N LEU A 248 1.14 5.57 -2.42
CA LEU A 248 1.19 7.03 -2.42
C LEU A 248 0.03 7.64 -1.65
N TYR A 249 -1.19 7.20 -1.90
CA TYR A 249 -2.39 7.66 -1.19
C TYR A 249 -2.27 7.45 0.32
N TYR A 250 -1.75 6.28 0.74
CA TYR A 250 -1.46 6.01 2.13
C TYR A 250 -0.38 6.94 2.68
N LYS A 251 0.72 7.18 1.94
CA LYS A 251 1.80 8.09 2.36
C LYS A 251 1.29 9.53 2.54
N ILE A 252 0.45 10.01 1.63
CA ILE A 252 -0.23 11.31 1.72
C ILE A 252 -1.08 11.37 2.99
N THR A 253 -1.94 10.37 3.19
CA THR A 253 -2.78 10.22 4.38
C THR A 253 -1.97 10.27 5.68
N GLN A 254 -0.87 9.52 5.74
CA GLN A 254 0.01 9.51 6.90
C GLN A 254 0.67 10.86 7.15
N GLY A 255 1.11 11.54 6.09
CA GLY A 255 1.74 12.85 6.17
C GLY A 255 0.76 13.89 6.72
N ILE A 256 -0.47 13.92 6.21
CA ILE A 256 -1.53 14.82 6.68
C ILE A 256 -1.82 14.60 8.17
N LEU A 257 -1.98 13.34 8.58
CA LEU A 257 -2.27 13.01 9.99
C LEU A 257 -1.16 13.40 10.96
N LYS A 258 0.09 13.41 10.47
CA LYS A 258 1.26 13.78 11.28
C LYS A 258 1.63 15.26 11.18
N GLY A 259 0.94 16.03 10.33
CA GLY A 259 1.34 17.40 9.99
C GLY A 259 2.66 17.47 9.20
N ASP A 260 3.11 16.39 8.57
CA ASP A 260 4.33 16.37 7.75
C ASP A 260 4.02 16.81 6.32
N ILE A 261 4.09 18.12 6.12
CA ILE A 261 3.72 18.79 4.87
C ILE A 261 4.72 18.46 3.76
N GLY A 262 6.01 18.36 4.09
CA GLY A 262 7.08 18.03 3.14
C GLY A 262 6.85 16.66 2.49
N THR A 263 6.62 15.64 3.31
CA THR A 263 6.32 14.29 2.83
C THR A 263 5.00 14.25 2.05
N THR A 264 3.99 14.99 2.50
CA THR A 264 2.66 15.04 1.88
C THR A 264 2.73 15.64 0.47
N ILE A 265 3.30 16.83 0.33
CA ILE A 265 3.45 17.53 -0.96
C ILE A 265 4.29 16.70 -1.92
N THR A 266 5.40 16.13 -1.46
CA THR A 266 6.26 15.27 -2.27
C THR A 266 5.48 14.06 -2.80
N ALA A 267 4.64 13.44 -1.98
CA ALA A 267 3.84 12.29 -2.39
C ALA A 267 2.72 12.66 -3.38
N ILE A 268 2.05 13.82 -3.19
CA ILE A 268 1.06 14.35 -4.15
C ILE A 268 1.73 14.60 -5.52
N ARG A 269 2.88 15.27 -5.53
CA ARG A 269 3.63 15.55 -6.76
C ARG A 269 4.08 14.27 -7.47
N LYS A 270 4.58 13.28 -6.72
CA LYS A 270 4.96 11.97 -7.27
C LYS A 270 3.76 11.25 -7.88
N TYR A 271 2.58 11.34 -7.26
CA TYR A 271 1.36 10.80 -7.85
C TYR A 271 1.03 11.48 -9.18
N GLY A 272 1.00 12.82 -9.22
CA GLY A 272 0.77 13.58 -10.45
C GLY A 272 1.78 13.26 -11.55
N TYR A 273 3.06 13.11 -11.20
CA TYR A 273 4.13 12.73 -12.14
C TYR A 273 3.98 11.31 -12.69
N ILE A 274 3.71 10.32 -11.83
CA ILE A 274 3.65 8.90 -12.24
C ILE A 274 2.40 8.61 -13.08
N PHE A 275 1.26 9.23 -12.76
CA PHE A 275 -0.01 8.95 -13.42
C PHE A 275 -0.38 9.98 -14.50
N GLU A 276 0.37 11.08 -14.63
CA GLU A 276 0.23 12.09 -15.69
C GLU A 276 -1.22 12.57 -15.93
N GLY A 277 -2.04 12.63 -14.87
CA GLY A 277 -3.44 13.06 -14.96
C GLY A 277 -4.43 11.97 -15.43
N ASP A 278 -4.03 10.70 -15.44
CA ASP A 278 -4.90 9.58 -15.76
C ASP A 278 -6.07 9.47 -14.75
N SER A 279 -7.25 9.90 -15.20
CA SER A 279 -8.48 9.87 -14.39
C SER A 279 -8.95 8.46 -14.00
N SER A 280 -8.43 7.42 -14.67
CA SER A 280 -8.73 6.02 -14.33
C SER A 280 -7.85 5.49 -13.19
N ALA A 281 -6.80 6.21 -12.79
CA ALA A 281 -5.93 5.83 -11.70
C ALA A 281 -6.67 5.85 -10.35
N ARG A 282 -6.37 4.88 -9.48
CA ARG A 282 -7.00 4.78 -8.15
C ARG A 282 -6.72 6.02 -7.31
N TYR A 283 -7.75 6.54 -6.65
CA TYR A 283 -7.71 7.75 -5.83
C TYR A 283 -7.42 9.05 -6.59
N PHE A 284 -7.55 9.05 -7.93
CA PHE A 284 -7.33 10.25 -8.75
C PHE A 284 -8.09 11.47 -8.23
N TYR A 285 -9.40 11.38 -8.04
CA TYR A 285 -10.22 12.53 -7.62
C TYR A 285 -9.85 13.05 -6.23
N ASP A 286 -9.52 12.16 -5.31
CA ASP A 286 -9.12 12.51 -3.96
C ASP A 286 -7.79 13.28 -3.96
N ILE A 287 -6.82 12.82 -4.75
CA ILE A 287 -5.50 13.44 -4.84
C ILE A 287 -5.54 14.72 -5.67
N ASP A 288 -6.30 14.77 -6.76
CA ASP A 288 -6.53 15.99 -7.56
C ASP A 288 -7.11 17.13 -6.71
N ARG A 289 -8.03 16.84 -5.79
CA ARG A 289 -8.53 17.84 -4.84
C ARG A 289 -7.45 18.39 -3.92
N LEU A 290 -6.61 17.52 -3.36
CA LEU A 290 -5.47 17.94 -2.52
C LEU A 290 -4.46 18.76 -3.33
N GLU A 291 -4.20 18.38 -4.57
CA GLU A 291 -3.32 19.11 -5.49
C GLU A 291 -3.87 20.51 -5.80
N ARG A 292 -5.18 20.65 -6.04
CA ARG A 292 -5.83 21.96 -6.20
C ARG A 292 -5.73 22.84 -4.95
N ILE A 293 -5.88 22.26 -3.75
CA ILE A 293 -5.69 22.98 -2.48
C ILE A 293 -4.25 23.48 -2.40
N LEU A 294 -3.26 22.64 -2.75
CA LEU A 294 -1.86 23.02 -2.78
C LEU A 294 -1.61 24.18 -3.76
N TYR A 295 -2.11 24.10 -5.00
CA TYR A 295 -1.93 25.15 -6.00
C TYR A 295 -2.60 26.48 -5.63
N LYS A 296 -3.78 26.41 -5.01
CA LYS A 296 -4.43 27.59 -4.46
C LYS A 296 -3.55 28.25 -3.40
N MET A 297 -3.00 27.46 -2.47
CA MET A 297 -2.11 27.97 -1.42
C MET A 297 -0.80 28.55 -1.94
N ILE A 298 -0.20 27.92 -2.97
CA ILE A 298 0.99 28.45 -3.67
C ILE A 298 0.69 29.82 -4.28
N SER A 299 -0.51 29.98 -4.85
CA SER A 299 -0.98 31.25 -5.42
C SER A 299 -1.21 32.30 -4.36
N ASP A 300 -1.91 31.96 -3.28
CA ASP A 300 -2.25 32.88 -2.19
C ASP A 300 -0.99 33.37 -1.43
N LYS A 301 0.05 32.53 -1.34
CA LYS A 301 1.34 32.87 -0.72
C LYS A 301 2.38 33.43 -1.71
N SER A 302 2.01 33.69 -2.97
CA SER A 302 2.90 34.21 -4.04
C SER A 302 4.19 33.41 -4.25
N LEU A 303 4.13 32.08 -4.13
CA LEU A 303 5.31 31.19 -4.23
C LEU A 303 5.67 30.80 -5.67
N TRP A 304 4.93 31.31 -6.66
CA TRP A 304 5.12 30.98 -8.08
C TRP A 304 6.42 31.50 -8.67
N ASP A 305 6.91 32.64 -8.20
CA ASP A 305 8.11 33.26 -8.76
C ASP A 305 9.38 32.48 -8.39
N ASP A 306 9.39 31.84 -7.22
CA ASP A 306 10.47 30.94 -6.79
C ASP A 306 10.46 29.63 -7.60
N LEU A 307 9.27 29.09 -7.90
CA LEU A 307 9.08 27.90 -8.75
C LEU A 307 9.57 28.07 -10.20
N LYS A 308 9.52 29.30 -10.75
CA LYS A 308 9.97 29.58 -12.12
C LYS A 308 11.49 29.63 -12.28
N THR A 309 12.24 29.86 -11.20
CA THR A 309 13.70 30.02 -11.25
C THR A 309 14.48 28.73 -11.47
N VAL A 310 13.83 27.56 -11.42
CA VAL A 310 14.48 26.25 -11.59
C VAL A 310 14.56 25.79 -13.07
N LYS A 311 14.03 26.57 -14.02
CA LYS A 311 14.34 26.38 -15.46
C LYS A 311 15.61 27.14 -15.84
N LYS A 312 16.78 26.61 -15.50
CA LYS A 312 18.03 26.88 -16.20
C LYS A 312 18.97 25.70 -16.10
#